data_AF-A0A0A0KEU4-F1
#
_entry.id   AF-A0A0A0KEU4-F1
#
_cell.length_a   1.000
_cell.length_b   1.000
_cell.length_c   1.000
_cell.angle_alpha   90.00
_cell.angle_beta   90.00
_cell.angle_gamma   90.00
#
_symmetry.space_group_name_H-M   'P 1'
#
loop_
_entity.id
_entity.type
_entity.pdbx_description
1 polymer ?
#
loop_
_entity_poly.entity_id
_entity_poly.type
_entity_poly.pdbx_seq_one_letter_code
_entity_poly.pdbx_strand_id
1 'polypeptide(L)'
;METLSLETPLPVTALQGTAADTSFQVIRLICEAIKSVIVVPLLRGAVYICLTMSLMLLIERVYMGIVIGLVKLFKRKPEKRYKWEPMEDDLELGNSVYPMVLVQIPMYNEKEVYQLSIGAACDLSWPSDRIIIQVLDDSTDPTVKGLVEKECERWASKGITIKYEIRDNRNGYKAGALKEGLKRSYVKLCDYVVIFDADFQPEPDFLRRTVPFLIHNPKIALVQARWKFVNANECLMTRMQEMSLDYHFTVEQEVGSSTYAFFGFNGTAGVWRIAALNEAGGWKDRTTVEDMDLAVRASLKGWKFLYLGNIQVKNELPSTLKAFRYQQHRWSCGPANLFRKMVVEIITNNRVTTWKKVHVIYSFFFVRKVVAHINTFIFYCLVLPATVLVQDVEVPKWGYVYIPAIITLLNSVGTPRSFHLLVYWILFENVMAMHRTKGTIIGLLEASRVNEWIVTEKLGDASKPKSTDLRTPLIATPRLRIGERVLMWELGVGMYLLLCGVYDIFFGKNQFYIFLFLQAITFFIVGFGYVGTYVPS
;
A
#
# COMPACT_ATOMS: atom_id res chain seq x y z
N MET A 1 -50.12 8.60 -91.77
CA MET A 1 -49.90 10.05 -91.65
C MET A 1 -50.07 10.35 -90.17
N GLU A 2 -48.99 10.86 -89.53
CA GLU A 2 -48.94 11.50 -88.20
C GLU A 2 -49.21 10.62 -86.95
N THR A 3 -48.45 10.63 -85.84
CA THR A 3 -47.14 11.20 -85.42
C THR A 3 -46.79 10.59 -84.05
N LEU A 4 -45.49 10.52 -83.71
CA LEU A 4 -44.90 10.12 -82.42
C LEU A 4 -45.03 11.18 -81.31
N SER A 5 -45.13 10.73 -80.05
CA SER A 5 -44.32 11.16 -78.86
C SER A 5 -44.80 10.43 -77.60
N LEU A 6 -44.09 9.47 -76.99
CA LEU A 6 -42.88 9.48 -76.13
C LEU A 6 -43.06 10.08 -74.71
N GLU A 7 -42.73 9.24 -73.72
CA GLU A 7 -42.27 9.51 -72.34
C GLU A 7 -43.27 9.82 -71.21
N THR A 8 -43.68 8.76 -70.50
CA THR A 8 -43.93 8.81 -69.04
C THR A 8 -42.62 8.46 -68.30
N PRO A 9 -42.10 9.31 -67.39
CA PRO A 9 -40.92 8.97 -66.61
C PRO A 9 -41.28 7.95 -65.52
N LEU A 10 -40.58 6.81 -65.53
CA LEU A 10 -40.45 5.92 -64.36
C LEU A 10 -39.91 6.73 -63.17
N PRO A 11 -40.41 6.52 -61.93
CA PRO A 11 -39.85 7.19 -60.77
C PRO A 11 -38.45 6.61 -60.47
N VAL A 12 -37.41 7.37 -60.80
CA VAL A 12 -35.99 7.08 -60.48
C VAL A 12 -35.68 7.32 -58.97
N THR A 13 -36.69 7.46 -58.12
CA THR A 13 -36.52 7.72 -56.68
C THR A 13 -36.52 6.46 -55.79
N ALA A 14 -36.62 5.25 -56.35
CA ALA A 14 -36.63 4.01 -55.56
C ALA A 14 -35.27 3.28 -55.43
N LEU A 15 -34.21 3.75 -56.10
CA LEU A 15 -32.93 3.02 -56.17
C LEU A 15 -31.78 3.64 -55.35
N GLN A 16 -31.97 4.80 -54.72
CA GLN A 16 -30.95 5.40 -53.84
C GLN A 16 -31.10 5.00 -52.36
N GLY A 17 -32.25 4.48 -51.93
CA GLY A 17 -32.47 4.01 -50.55
C GLY A 17 -31.91 2.61 -50.27
N THR A 18 -31.77 1.74 -51.28
CA THR A 18 -31.45 0.32 -51.08
C THR A 18 -29.96 0.05 -50.89
N ALA A 19 -29.06 0.82 -51.52
CA ALA A 19 -27.62 0.63 -51.42
C ALA A 19 -27.04 1.07 -50.06
N ALA A 20 -27.56 2.17 -49.48
CA ALA A 20 -27.19 2.63 -48.15
C ALA A 20 -27.72 1.68 -47.06
N ASP A 21 -28.96 1.20 -47.20
CA ASP A 21 -29.56 0.22 -46.29
C ASP A 21 -28.88 -1.16 -46.37
N THR A 22 -28.53 -1.64 -47.56
CA THR A 22 -27.77 -2.90 -47.70
C THR A 22 -26.35 -2.78 -47.16
N SER A 23 -25.66 -1.64 -47.39
CA SER A 23 -24.35 -1.39 -46.80
C SER A 23 -24.42 -1.34 -45.27
N PHE A 24 -25.45 -0.71 -44.70
CA PHE A 24 -25.70 -0.67 -43.26
C PHE A 24 -26.03 -2.06 -42.69
N GLN A 25 -26.82 -2.87 -43.39
CA GLN A 25 -27.13 -4.25 -43.01
C GLN A 25 -25.89 -5.16 -43.07
N VAL A 26 -25.05 -5.03 -44.11
CA VAL A 26 -23.78 -5.78 -44.21
C VAL A 26 -22.83 -5.39 -43.09
N ILE A 27 -22.70 -4.09 -42.80
CA ILE A 27 -21.90 -3.62 -41.65
C ILE A 27 -22.45 -4.17 -40.33
N ARG A 28 -23.78 -4.17 -40.14
CA ARG A 28 -24.40 -4.74 -38.95
C ARG A 28 -24.16 -6.24 -38.83
N LEU A 29 -24.29 -7.00 -39.91
CA LEU A 29 -24.00 -8.44 -39.95
C LEU A 29 -22.52 -8.73 -39.64
N ILE A 30 -21.60 -7.94 -40.20
CA ILE A 30 -20.16 -8.04 -39.90
C ILE A 30 -19.91 -7.71 -38.42
N CYS A 31 -20.53 -6.66 -37.88
CA CYS A 31 -20.42 -6.30 -36.46
C CYS A 31 -20.99 -7.39 -35.54
N GLU A 32 -22.12 -8.00 -35.89
CA GLU A 32 -22.72 -9.11 -35.14
C GLU A 32 -21.86 -10.39 -35.23
N ALA A 33 -21.25 -10.66 -36.39
CA ALA A 33 -20.30 -11.76 -36.57
C ALA A 33 -19.02 -11.53 -35.74
N ILE A 34 -18.43 -10.32 -35.77
CA ILE A 34 -17.27 -9.95 -34.94
C ILE A 34 -17.62 -10.05 -33.45
N LYS A 35 -18.81 -9.55 -33.05
CA LYS A 35 -19.28 -9.61 -31.68
C LYS A 35 -19.38 -11.06 -31.19
N SER A 36 -20.03 -11.93 -31.96
CA SER A 36 -20.27 -13.33 -31.58
C SER A 36 -19.02 -14.20 -31.63
N VAL A 37 -18.13 -14.01 -32.61
CA VAL A 37 -16.94 -14.84 -32.82
C VAL A 37 -15.75 -14.38 -31.97
N ILE A 38 -15.59 -13.08 -31.74
CA ILE A 38 -14.39 -12.51 -31.12
C ILE A 38 -14.72 -11.92 -29.74
N VAL A 39 -15.64 -10.96 -29.67
CA VAL A 39 -15.87 -10.19 -28.44
C VAL A 39 -16.44 -11.07 -27.33
N VAL A 40 -17.46 -11.88 -27.64
CA VAL A 40 -18.14 -12.73 -26.65
C VAL A 40 -17.19 -13.78 -26.05
N PRO A 41 -16.44 -14.58 -26.83
CA PRO A 41 -15.49 -15.55 -26.27
C PRO A 41 -14.37 -14.90 -25.45
N LEU A 42 -13.81 -13.78 -25.92
CA LEU A 42 -12.76 -13.05 -25.19
C LEU A 42 -13.27 -12.51 -23.86
N LEU A 43 -14.45 -11.87 -23.86
CA LEU A 43 -15.05 -11.34 -22.63
C LEU A 43 -15.43 -12.46 -21.67
N ARG A 44 -15.96 -13.58 -22.16
CA ARG A 44 -16.25 -14.76 -21.34
C ARG A 44 -14.98 -15.35 -20.71
N GLY A 45 -13.89 -15.43 -21.48
CA GLY A 45 -12.58 -15.80 -20.96
C GLY A 45 -12.09 -14.84 -19.86
N ALA A 46 -12.20 -13.53 -20.09
CA ALA A 46 -11.83 -12.51 -19.10
C ALA A 46 -12.67 -12.63 -17.81
N VAL A 47 -13.97 -12.89 -17.92
CA VAL A 47 -14.86 -13.17 -16.79
C VAL A 47 -14.37 -14.39 -16.01
N TYR A 48 -14.09 -15.52 -16.66
CA TYR A 48 -13.60 -16.72 -15.95
C TYR A 48 -12.27 -16.51 -15.25
N ILE A 49 -11.34 -15.76 -15.86
CA ILE A 49 -10.06 -15.39 -15.25
C ILE A 49 -10.30 -14.53 -14.00
N CYS A 50 -11.16 -13.50 -14.10
CA CYS A 50 -11.50 -12.64 -12.97
C CYS A 50 -12.22 -13.38 -11.85
N LEU A 51 -13.14 -14.30 -12.17
CA LEU A 51 -13.84 -15.12 -11.19
C LEU A 51 -12.88 -16.07 -10.46
N THR A 52 -11.93 -16.67 -11.18
CA THR A 52 -10.89 -17.52 -10.59
C THR A 52 -10.01 -16.72 -9.63
N MET A 53 -9.55 -15.54 -10.05
CA MET A 53 -8.78 -14.61 -9.20
C MET A 53 -9.59 -14.16 -7.98
N SER A 54 -10.89 -13.89 -8.16
CA SER A 54 -11.79 -13.52 -7.07
C SER A 54 -11.96 -14.65 -6.04
N LEU A 55 -12.04 -15.90 -6.50
CA LEU A 55 -12.09 -17.07 -5.63
C LEU A 55 -10.77 -17.24 -4.85
N MET A 56 -9.62 -17.06 -5.50
CA MET A 56 -8.31 -17.10 -4.83
C MET A 56 -8.24 -16.06 -3.70
N LEU A 57 -8.71 -14.83 -3.96
CA LEU A 57 -8.77 -13.78 -2.96
C LEU A 57 -9.73 -14.12 -1.82
N LEU A 58 -10.90 -14.68 -2.12
CA LEU A 58 -11.85 -15.13 -1.10
C LEU A 58 -11.21 -16.19 -0.20
N ILE A 59 -10.60 -17.22 -0.77
CA ILE A 59 -9.97 -18.31 -0.02
C ILE A 59 -8.90 -17.76 0.92
N GLU A 60 -8.04 -16.88 0.42
CA GLU A 60 -6.99 -16.24 1.23
C GLU A 60 -7.57 -15.40 2.37
N ARG A 61 -8.61 -14.59 2.13
CA ARG A 61 -9.25 -13.75 3.14
C ARG A 61 -9.97 -14.58 4.20
N VAL A 62 -10.71 -15.61 3.78
CA VAL A 62 -11.39 -16.54 4.69
C VAL A 62 -10.38 -17.31 5.53
N TYR A 63 -9.31 -17.83 4.92
CA TYR A 63 -8.21 -18.48 5.63
C TYR A 63 -7.61 -17.56 6.71
N MET A 64 -7.25 -16.33 6.35
CA MET A 64 -6.72 -15.36 7.32
C MET A 64 -7.73 -15.04 8.43
N GLY A 65 -9.01 -14.89 8.09
CA GLY A 65 -10.11 -14.67 9.04
C GLY A 65 -10.29 -15.82 10.03
N ILE A 66 -10.19 -17.06 9.57
CA ILE A 66 -10.23 -18.25 10.43
C ILE A 66 -9.02 -18.26 11.37
N VAL A 67 -7.81 -18.07 10.84
CA VAL A 67 -6.58 -18.11 11.64
C VAL A 67 -6.61 -17.04 12.74
N ILE A 68 -6.95 -15.78 12.41
CA ILE A 68 -7.02 -14.73 13.42
C ILE A 68 -8.13 -14.98 14.44
N GLY A 69 -9.27 -15.55 14.01
CA GLY A 69 -10.34 -16.01 14.88
C GLY A 69 -9.82 -17.04 15.90
N LEU A 70 -9.09 -18.05 15.44
CA LEU A 70 -8.49 -19.08 16.31
C LEU A 70 -7.40 -18.51 17.23
N VAL A 71 -6.53 -17.63 16.73
CA VAL A 71 -5.49 -16.96 17.55
C VAL A 71 -6.12 -16.19 18.70
N LYS A 72 -7.20 -15.44 18.43
CA LYS A 72 -7.96 -14.70 19.45
C LYS A 72 -8.70 -15.64 20.41
N LEU A 73 -9.40 -16.66 19.88
CA LEU A 73 -10.16 -17.63 20.68
C LEU A 73 -9.27 -18.37 21.69
N PHE A 74 -8.10 -18.85 21.24
CA PHE A 74 -7.15 -19.56 22.09
C PHE A 74 -6.20 -18.65 22.87
N LYS A 75 -6.40 -17.31 22.82
CA LYS A 75 -5.55 -16.30 23.48
C LYS A 75 -4.05 -16.58 23.26
N ARG A 76 -3.66 -16.91 22.03
CA ARG A 76 -2.26 -17.22 21.64
C ARG A 76 -1.43 -15.95 21.54
N LYS A 77 -1.28 -15.25 22.67
CA LYS A 77 -0.50 -14.03 22.76
C LYS A 77 0.98 -14.29 22.42
N PRO A 78 1.72 -13.30 21.90
CA PRO A 78 3.16 -13.39 21.66
C PRO A 78 3.95 -14.00 22.84
N GLU A 79 3.65 -13.58 24.07
CA GLU A 79 4.32 -13.99 25.31
C GLU A 79 4.07 -15.48 25.67
N LYS A 80 3.02 -16.09 25.13
CA LYS A 80 2.77 -17.54 25.29
C LYS A 80 3.48 -18.39 24.24
N ARG A 81 3.86 -17.78 23.12
CA ARG A 81 4.51 -18.46 21.98
C ARG A 81 6.02 -18.34 22.02
N TYR A 82 6.50 -17.24 22.59
CA TYR A 82 7.91 -16.89 22.69
C TYR A 82 8.21 -16.46 24.11
N LYS A 83 9.40 -16.79 24.59
CA LYS A 83 9.83 -16.42 25.93
C LYS A 83 9.93 -14.90 26.02
N TRP A 84 9.27 -14.32 27.03
CA TRP A 84 9.34 -12.90 27.33
C TRP A 84 9.42 -12.74 28.84
N GLU A 85 10.50 -12.13 29.30
CA GLU A 85 10.70 -11.73 30.69
C GLU A 85 11.14 -10.25 30.64
N PRO A 86 10.61 -9.40 31.53
CA PRO A 86 11.09 -8.03 31.60
C PRO A 86 12.58 -8.04 31.95
N MET A 87 13.32 -7.08 31.41
CA MET A 87 14.70 -6.88 31.81
C MET A 87 14.71 -6.22 33.19
N GLU A 88 15.33 -6.90 34.14
CA GLU A 88 15.52 -6.43 35.51
C GLU A 88 16.91 -5.81 35.66
N ASP A 89 17.00 -4.81 36.53
CA ASP A 89 18.28 -4.19 36.86
C ASP A 89 19.06 -5.17 37.77
N ASP A 90 20.26 -5.52 37.35
CA ASP A 90 21.16 -6.37 38.12
C ASP A 90 22.20 -5.47 38.81
N LEU A 91 22.34 -5.60 40.13
CA LEU A 91 23.26 -4.77 40.92
C LEU A 91 24.73 -5.02 40.57
N GLU A 92 25.10 -6.24 40.15
CA GLU A 92 26.47 -6.61 39.79
C GLU A 92 26.82 -6.19 38.37
N LEU A 93 25.89 -6.40 37.42
CA LEU A 93 26.11 -6.08 36.00
C LEU A 93 25.75 -4.62 35.64
N GLY A 94 24.93 -3.95 36.46
CA GLY A 94 24.41 -2.61 36.20
C GLY A 94 23.74 -2.51 34.83
N ASN A 95 24.08 -1.46 34.06
CA ASN A 95 23.56 -1.27 32.71
C ASN A 95 24.05 -2.34 31.71
N SER A 96 25.03 -3.18 32.07
CA SER A 96 25.56 -4.23 31.17
C SER A 96 24.58 -5.36 30.89
N VAL A 97 23.52 -5.49 31.67
CA VAL A 97 22.40 -6.39 31.35
C VAL A 97 21.67 -5.96 30.08
N TYR A 98 21.68 -4.66 29.77
CA TYR A 98 21.00 -4.11 28.61
C TYR A 98 21.90 -4.25 27.38
N PRO A 99 21.43 -4.89 26.30
CA PRO A 99 22.18 -4.94 25.05
C PRO A 99 22.32 -3.55 24.44
N MET A 100 23.36 -3.38 23.64
CA MET A 100 23.57 -2.13 22.90
C MET A 100 22.57 -2.03 21.74
N VAL A 101 21.80 -0.94 21.71
CA VAL A 101 20.78 -0.70 20.68
C VAL A 101 21.15 0.51 19.83
N LEU A 102 21.16 0.34 18.51
CA LEU A 102 21.20 1.43 17.54
C LEU A 102 19.78 1.85 17.15
N VAL A 103 19.49 3.14 17.18
CA VAL A 103 18.25 3.72 16.64
C VAL A 103 18.59 4.50 15.38
N GLN A 104 18.12 4.06 14.22
CA GLN A 104 18.34 4.76 12.95
C GLN A 104 17.11 5.59 12.56
N ILE A 105 17.35 6.86 12.24
CA ILE A 105 16.33 7.81 11.78
C ILE A 105 16.76 8.38 10.42
N PRO A 106 16.36 7.77 9.28
CA PRO A 106 16.60 8.35 7.97
C PRO A 106 15.73 9.59 7.74
N MET A 107 16.34 10.68 7.29
CA MET A 107 15.68 11.96 7.03
C MET A 107 15.95 12.48 5.61
N TYR A 108 14.96 13.14 5.02
CA TYR A 108 15.12 13.82 3.73
C TYR A 108 14.15 15.01 3.59
N ASN A 109 14.65 16.22 3.83
CA ASN A 109 13.89 17.48 3.78
C ASN A 109 12.63 17.49 4.68
N GLU A 110 12.71 16.84 5.85
CA GLU A 110 11.58 16.61 6.77
C GLU A 110 11.42 17.75 7.80
N LYS A 111 11.16 18.96 7.31
CA LYS A 111 11.15 20.20 8.11
C LYS A 111 10.08 20.19 9.21
N GLU A 112 8.94 19.57 8.96
CA GLU A 112 7.76 19.63 9.81
C GLU A 112 7.81 18.63 10.98
N VAL A 113 8.61 17.57 10.85
CA VAL A 113 8.56 16.41 11.76
C VAL A 113 9.90 16.10 12.45
N TYR A 114 11.03 16.68 12.01
CA TYR A 114 12.35 16.33 12.55
C TYR A 114 12.48 16.43 14.07
N GLN A 115 11.96 17.50 14.69
CA GLN A 115 12.05 17.71 16.15
C GLN A 115 11.28 16.64 16.93
N LEU A 116 10.08 16.29 16.46
CA LEU A 116 9.23 15.31 17.11
C LEU A 116 9.82 13.91 16.99
N SER A 117 10.36 13.56 15.83
CA SER A 117 10.97 12.25 15.59
C SER A 117 12.28 12.06 16.35
N ILE A 118 13.20 13.03 16.29
CA ILE A 118 14.45 12.99 17.06
C ILE A 118 14.15 12.98 18.56
N GLY A 119 13.24 13.85 19.01
CA GLY A 119 12.82 13.89 20.41
C GLY A 119 12.26 12.56 20.90
N ALA A 120 11.31 11.96 20.18
CA ALA A 120 10.71 10.69 20.57
C ALA A 120 11.73 9.53 20.58
N ALA A 121 12.73 9.54 19.70
CA ALA A 121 13.81 8.57 19.73
C ALA A 121 14.78 8.78 20.91
N CYS A 122 15.10 10.03 21.23
CA CYS A 122 15.93 10.39 22.39
C CYS A 122 15.23 10.13 23.73
N ASP A 123 13.89 10.16 23.77
CA ASP A 123 13.07 9.91 24.97
C ASP A 123 12.81 8.41 25.24
N LEU A 124 13.38 7.50 24.43
CA LEU A 124 13.28 6.06 24.67
C LEU A 124 13.89 5.70 26.03
N SER A 125 13.13 4.97 26.86
CA SER A 125 13.57 4.48 28.16
C SER A 125 14.54 3.31 28.01
N TRP A 126 15.82 3.66 27.83
CA TRP A 126 16.95 2.75 27.77
C TRP A 126 18.17 3.40 28.43
N PRO A 127 19.10 2.65 29.03
CA PRO A 127 20.30 3.25 29.59
C PRO A 127 21.08 4.04 28.54
N SER A 128 21.50 5.26 28.87
CA SER A 128 22.11 6.22 27.93
C SER A 128 23.46 5.76 27.38
N ASP A 129 24.18 4.90 28.11
CA ASP A 129 25.40 4.22 27.68
C ASP A 129 25.12 2.97 26.81
N ARG A 130 23.84 2.57 26.69
CA ARG A 130 23.40 1.36 25.96
C ARG A 130 22.53 1.65 24.74
N ILE A 131 22.34 2.92 24.39
CA ILE A 131 21.59 3.36 23.23
C ILE A 131 22.41 4.36 22.41
N ILE A 132 22.38 4.21 21.09
CA ILE A 132 22.99 5.16 20.15
C ILE A 132 21.90 5.62 19.18
N ILE A 133 21.60 6.92 19.18
CA ILE A 133 20.69 7.53 18.20
C ILE A 133 21.51 7.94 16.99
N GLN A 134 21.16 7.46 15.80
CA GLN A 134 21.84 7.75 14.54
C GLN A 134 20.85 8.42 13.58
N VAL A 135 21.00 9.73 13.39
CA VAL A 135 20.24 10.50 12.42
C VAL A 135 21.00 10.48 11.10
N LEU A 136 20.37 9.91 10.07
CA LEU A 136 20.94 9.75 8.73
C LEU A 136 20.30 10.77 7.80
N ASP A 137 20.95 11.91 7.62
CA ASP A 137 20.36 13.04 6.89
C ASP A 137 20.85 13.13 5.44
N ASP A 138 19.93 12.81 4.53
CA ASP A 138 20.11 12.91 3.08
C ASP A 138 19.57 14.25 2.51
N SER A 139 19.15 15.19 3.37
CA SER A 139 18.50 16.44 2.97
C SER A 139 19.36 17.26 2.00
N THR A 140 18.68 17.81 1.00
CA THR A 140 19.30 18.69 -0.01
C THR A 140 19.02 20.17 0.28
N ASP A 141 18.02 20.48 1.11
CA ASP A 141 17.77 21.83 1.58
C ASP A 141 18.76 22.19 2.71
N PRO A 142 19.66 23.18 2.51
CA PRO A 142 20.62 23.59 3.54
C PRO A 142 19.96 24.08 4.83
N THR A 143 18.77 24.68 4.73
CA THR A 143 18.01 25.18 5.87
C THR A 143 17.56 24.02 6.75
N VAL A 144 16.95 22.99 6.15
CA VAL A 144 16.50 21.80 6.87
C VAL A 144 17.67 21.07 7.48
N LYS A 145 18.76 20.91 6.72
CA LYS A 145 20.00 20.29 7.19
C LYS A 145 20.54 20.97 8.45
N GLY A 146 20.62 22.30 8.45
CA GLY A 146 21.08 23.07 9.60
C GLY A 146 20.12 23.01 10.81
N LEU A 147 18.82 22.80 10.58
CA LEU A 147 17.84 22.60 11.66
C LEU A 147 18.00 21.22 12.32
N VAL A 148 18.16 20.17 11.51
CA VAL A 148 18.36 18.78 11.98
C VAL A 148 19.68 18.67 12.77
N GLU A 149 20.76 19.25 12.25
CA GLU A 149 22.07 19.27 12.92
C GLU A 149 21.99 19.95 14.30
N LYS A 150 21.40 21.15 14.38
CA LYS A 150 21.20 21.87 15.65
C LYS A 150 20.35 21.09 16.65
N GLU A 151 19.34 20.38 16.18
CA GLU A 151 18.52 19.53 17.04
C GLU A 151 19.33 18.36 17.61
N CYS A 152 20.20 17.75 16.80
CA CYS A 152 21.12 16.71 17.26
C CYS A 152 22.11 17.26 18.30
N GLU A 153 22.70 18.43 18.07
CA GLU A 153 23.59 19.11 19.03
C GLU A 153 22.89 19.40 20.35
N ARG A 154 21.62 19.85 20.29
CA ARG A 154 20.78 20.08 21.46
C ARG A 154 20.61 18.83 22.30
N TRP A 155 20.32 17.67 21.69
CA TRP A 155 20.22 16.42 22.44
C TRP A 155 21.58 15.89 22.93
N ALA A 156 22.65 16.08 22.15
CA ALA A 156 23.99 15.73 22.56
C ALA A 156 24.41 16.49 23.83
N SER A 157 24.10 17.79 23.92
CA SER A 157 24.36 18.62 25.11
C SER A 157 23.59 18.17 26.37
N LYS A 158 22.52 17.38 26.22
CA LYS A 158 21.77 16.77 27.32
C LYS A 158 22.34 15.42 27.76
N GLY A 159 23.47 14.99 27.19
CA GLY A 159 24.11 13.71 27.50
C GLY A 159 23.53 12.50 26.76
N ILE A 160 22.71 12.71 25.73
CA ILE A 160 22.24 11.62 24.86
C ILE A 160 23.31 11.28 23.82
N THR A 161 23.60 9.99 23.65
CA THR A 161 24.53 9.51 22.62
C THR A 161 23.86 9.57 21.25
N ILE A 162 23.91 10.74 20.61
CA ILE A 162 23.38 10.98 19.26
C ILE A 162 24.51 11.23 18.25
N LYS A 163 24.35 10.68 17.04
CA LYS A 163 25.27 10.78 15.91
C LYS A 163 24.51 11.32 14.71
N TYR A 164 24.91 12.50 14.27
CA TYR A 164 24.43 13.11 13.04
C TYR A 164 25.34 12.71 11.89
N GLU A 165 24.78 12.04 10.88
CA GLU A 165 25.53 11.38 9.82
C GLU A 165 25.00 11.85 8.47
N ILE A 166 25.91 12.34 7.63
CA ILE A 166 25.63 12.81 6.27
C ILE A 166 26.47 12.02 5.27
N ARG A 167 26.03 12.00 4.01
CA ARG A 167 26.78 11.40 2.91
C ARG A 167 26.75 12.29 1.66
N ASP A 168 27.77 12.14 0.82
CA ASP A 168 27.99 13.01 -0.34
C ASP A 168 27.13 12.65 -1.57
N ASN A 169 26.44 11.51 -1.55
CA ASN A 169 25.59 11.05 -2.64
C ASN A 169 24.30 10.43 -2.10
N ARG A 170 23.23 10.48 -2.90
CA ARG A 170 21.92 9.91 -2.54
C ARG A 170 21.63 8.56 -3.22
N ASN A 171 22.67 7.83 -3.61
CA ASN A 171 22.51 6.55 -4.31
C ASN A 171 21.77 5.55 -3.41
N GLY A 172 20.75 4.89 -3.96
CA GLY A 172 19.93 3.95 -3.20
C GLY A 172 19.01 4.56 -2.14
N TYR A 173 18.85 5.90 -2.11
CA TYR A 173 17.92 6.62 -1.22
C TYR A 173 18.01 6.13 0.25
N LYS A 174 16.86 5.85 0.89
CA LYS A 174 16.77 5.34 2.27
C LYS A 174 17.61 4.09 2.50
N ALA A 175 17.58 3.12 1.57
CA ALA A 175 18.36 1.89 1.67
C ALA A 175 19.87 2.17 1.72
N GLY A 176 20.33 3.11 0.89
CA GLY A 176 21.72 3.56 0.85
C GLY A 176 22.13 4.26 2.16
N ALA A 177 21.30 5.16 2.67
CA ALA A 177 21.55 5.85 3.94
C ALA A 177 21.66 4.86 5.12
N LEU A 178 20.70 3.93 5.25
CA LEU A 178 20.72 2.90 6.29
C LEU A 178 21.94 1.97 6.17
N LYS A 179 22.34 1.63 4.93
CA LYS A 179 23.53 0.82 4.64
C LYS A 179 24.83 1.51 5.07
N GLU A 180 25.02 2.77 4.71
CA GLU A 180 26.21 3.53 5.13
C GLU A 180 26.23 3.74 6.65
N GLY A 181 25.07 4.02 7.25
CA GLY A 181 24.93 4.14 8.71
C GLY A 181 25.41 2.89 9.45
N LEU A 182 25.08 1.69 8.95
CA LEU A 182 25.50 0.42 9.56
C LEU A 182 27.01 0.13 9.45
N LYS A 183 27.76 0.84 8.59
CA LYS A 183 29.22 0.65 8.45
C LYS A 183 30.03 1.42 9.49
N ARG A 184 29.40 2.35 10.22
CA ARG A 184 30.09 3.18 11.22
C ARG A 184 30.68 2.30 12.33
N SER A 185 31.87 2.66 12.81
CA SER A 185 32.65 1.83 13.74
C SER A 185 31.90 1.51 15.04
N TYR A 186 31.14 2.47 15.57
CA TYR A 186 30.35 2.30 16.78
C TYR A 186 29.19 1.31 16.64
N VAL A 187 28.72 1.04 15.42
CA VAL A 187 27.64 0.06 15.18
C VAL A 187 28.10 -1.37 15.49
N LYS A 188 29.42 -1.64 15.45
CA LYS A 188 29.98 -2.94 15.83
C LYS A 188 29.75 -3.29 17.30
N LEU A 189 29.45 -2.30 18.13
CA LEU A 189 29.10 -2.50 19.54
C LEU A 189 27.64 -2.88 19.72
N CYS A 190 26.77 -2.67 18.72
CA CYS A 190 25.34 -2.87 18.82
C CYS A 190 24.92 -4.31 18.49
N ASP A 191 24.00 -4.85 19.29
CA ASP A 191 23.37 -6.15 19.06
C ASP A 191 22.11 -6.03 18.19
N TYR A 192 21.40 -4.91 18.37
CA TYR A 192 20.10 -4.64 17.77
C TYR A 192 20.08 -3.27 17.08
N VAL A 193 19.30 -3.17 16.01
CA VAL A 193 19.01 -1.91 15.32
C VAL A 193 17.51 -1.73 15.18
N VAL A 194 16.98 -0.59 15.56
CA VAL A 194 15.61 -0.17 15.31
C VAL A 194 15.60 0.94 14.27
N ILE A 195 14.61 0.93 13.38
CA ILE A 195 14.43 1.94 12.34
C ILE A 195 13.13 2.69 12.63
N PHE A 196 13.21 4.02 12.68
CA PHE A 196 12.06 4.91 12.71
C PHE A 196 12.15 5.90 11.56
N ASP A 197 11.11 5.97 10.73
CA ASP A 197 10.99 7.04 9.73
C ASP A 197 10.78 8.40 10.42
N ALA A 198 11.06 9.48 9.70
CA ALA A 198 11.05 10.84 10.25
C ALA A 198 9.68 11.32 10.78
N ASP A 199 8.58 10.63 10.48
CA ASP A 199 7.25 10.91 11.03
C ASP A 199 6.85 9.99 12.21
N PHE A 200 7.71 9.04 12.60
CA PHE A 200 7.42 8.07 13.63
C PHE A 200 7.80 8.56 15.02
N GLN A 201 6.88 8.38 15.97
CA GLN A 201 7.05 8.75 17.38
C GLN A 201 6.79 7.51 18.25
N PRO A 202 7.83 6.75 18.62
CA PRO A 202 7.71 5.65 19.57
C PRO A 202 7.37 6.15 20.97
N GLU A 203 6.65 5.32 21.74
CA GLU A 203 6.48 5.57 23.17
C GLU A 203 7.77 5.21 23.94
N PRO A 204 8.05 5.85 25.09
CA PRO A 204 9.30 5.63 25.84
C PRO A 204 9.57 4.17 26.19
N ASP A 205 8.53 3.35 26.42
CA ASP A 205 8.64 1.95 26.80
C ASP A 205 8.90 0.99 25.62
N PHE A 206 9.02 1.51 24.39
CA PHE A 206 9.08 0.71 23.16
C PHE A 206 10.19 -0.36 23.19
N LEU A 207 11.43 0.02 23.54
CA LEU A 207 12.56 -0.92 23.58
C LEU A 207 12.39 -1.96 24.68
N ARG A 208 11.95 -1.55 25.88
CA ARG A 208 11.67 -2.45 27.02
C ARG A 208 10.62 -3.51 26.68
N ARG A 209 9.68 -3.21 25.79
CA ARG A 209 8.62 -4.15 25.38
C ARG A 209 8.98 -5.00 24.16
N THR A 210 9.97 -4.60 23.36
CA THR A 210 10.34 -5.28 22.12
C THR A 210 11.62 -6.11 22.24
N VAL A 211 12.67 -5.55 22.83
CA VAL A 211 14.01 -6.15 22.91
C VAL A 211 14.04 -7.48 23.70
N PRO A 212 13.29 -7.67 24.80
CA PRO A 212 13.36 -8.95 25.54
C PRO A 212 12.96 -10.16 24.70
N PHE A 213 12.02 -10.00 23.76
CA PHE A 213 11.69 -11.09 22.82
C PHE A 213 12.89 -11.51 21.98
N LEU A 214 13.76 -10.58 21.58
CA LEU A 214 14.96 -10.91 20.84
C LEU A 214 16.00 -11.56 21.75
N ILE A 215 16.21 -11.08 22.97
CA ILE A 215 17.18 -11.66 23.92
C ILE A 215 16.86 -13.13 24.19
N HIS A 216 15.62 -13.44 24.56
CA HIS A 216 15.25 -14.78 24.99
C HIS A 216 14.97 -15.75 23.83
N ASN A 217 14.91 -15.26 22.59
CA ASN A 217 14.59 -16.09 21.43
C ASN A 217 15.62 -15.86 20.30
N PRO A 218 16.75 -16.61 20.31
CA PRO A 218 17.86 -16.44 19.37
C PRO A 218 17.49 -16.60 17.88
N LYS A 219 16.37 -17.27 17.56
CA LYS A 219 15.90 -17.46 16.18
C LYS A 219 15.05 -16.31 15.64
N ILE A 220 14.67 -15.34 16.48
CA ILE A 220 13.94 -14.15 16.06
C ILE A 220 14.95 -13.14 15.51
N ALA A 221 14.70 -12.69 14.27
CA ALA A 221 15.47 -11.63 13.62
C ALA A 221 14.79 -10.27 13.73
N LEU A 222 13.45 -10.24 13.70
CA LEU A 222 12.67 -9.01 13.64
C LEU A 222 11.51 -9.08 14.64
N VAL A 223 11.37 -8.02 15.43
CA VAL A 223 10.15 -7.70 16.18
C VAL A 223 9.54 -6.43 15.59
N GLN A 224 8.33 -6.52 15.05
CA GLN A 224 7.61 -5.40 14.42
C GLN A 224 6.46 -4.94 15.28
N ALA A 225 6.37 -3.63 15.53
CA ALA A 225 5.22 -3.00 16.18
C ALA A 225 4.18 -2.52 15.16
N ARG A 226 2.97 -2.26 15.66
CA ARG A 226 1.85 -1.71 14.87
C ARG A 226 2.01 -0.21 14.63
N TRP A 227 1.55 0.25 13.48
CA TRP A 227 1.44 1.68 13.17
C TRP A 227 0.11 2.26 13.70
N LYS A 228 0.16 3.50 14.17
CA LYS A 228 -1.01 4.24 14.66
C LYS A 228 -1.07 5.61 13.99
N PHE A 229 -2.10 5.81 13.20
CA PHE A 229 -2.27 7.02 12.40
C PHE A 229 -2.85 8.17 13.22
N VAL A 230 -2.11 9.28 13.34
CA VAL A 230 -2.56 10.44 14.14
C VAL A 230 -3.54 11.33 13.38
N ASN A 231 -3.47 11.35 12.05
CA ASN A 231 -4.28 12.20 11.17
C ASN A 231 -5.40 11.44 10.43
N ALA A 232 -5.81 10.26 10.92
CA ALA A 232 -6.90 9.47 10.28
C ALA A 232 -8.25 10.22 10.19
N ASN A 233 -8.43 11.28 10.98
CA ASN A 233 -9.64 12.11 10.99
C ASN A 233 -9.50 13.43 10.21
N GLU A 234 -8.37 13.67 9.54
CA GLU A 234 -8.10 14.93 8.83
C GLU A 234 -9.02 15.12 7.62
N CYS A 235 -9.23 14.07 6.83
CA CYS A 235 -10.21 14.06 5.74
C CYS A 235 -10.78 12.64 5.50
N LEU A 236 -11.75 12.54 4.59
CA LEU A 236 -12.35 11.23 4.24
C LEU A 236 -11.30 10.27 3.64
N MET A 237 -10.34 10.79 2.86
CA MET A 237 -9.28 9.98 2.25
C MET A 237 -8.35 9.36 3.31
N THR A 238 -7.89 10.14 4.29
CA THR A 238 -7.07 9.61 5.40
C THR A 238 -7.86 8.57 6.22
N ARG A 239 -9.18 8.74 6.33
CA ARG A 239 -10.01 7.72 7.00
C ARG A 239 -10.11 6.43 6.21
N MET A 240 -10.26 6.51 4.89
CA MET A 240 -10.26 5.33 4.00
C MET A 240 -8.90 4.62 3.99
N GLN A 241 -7.81 5.37 4.04
CA GLN A 241 -6.46 4.83 4.17
C GLN A 241 -6.27 4.02 5.45
N GLU A 242 -6.73 4.57 6.59
CA GLU A 242 -6.73 3.84 7.87
C GLU A 242 -7.50 2.52 7.73
N MET A 243 -8.70 2.52 7.15
CA MET A 243 -9.50 1.29 6.97
C MET A 243 -8.72 0.21 6.20
N SER A 244 -8.03 0.60 5.13
CA SER A 244 -7.24 -0.33 4.31
C SER A 244 -5.99 -0.85 5.04
N LEU A 245 -5.31 0.00 5.81
CA LEU A 245 -4.09 -0.36 6.52
C LEU A 245 -4.35 -1.14 7.82
N ASP A 246 -5.44 -0.85 8.53
CA ASP A 246 -5.77 -1.53 9.78
C ASP A 246 -6.02 -3.02 9.58
N TYR A 247 -6.60 -3.43 8.45
CA TYR A 247 -6.69 -4.86 8.12
C TYR A 247 -5.30 -5.49 7.99
N HIS A 248 -4.38 -4.82 7.29
CA HIS A 248 -3.01 -5.29 7.13
C HIS A 248 -2.33 -5.52 8.49
N PHE A 249 -2.45 -4.57 9.41
CA PHE A 249 -1.86 -4.66 10.74
C PHE A 249 -2.59 -5.64 11.68
N THR A 250 -3.92 -5.64 11.69
CA THR A 250 -4.71 -6.43 12.65
C THR A 250 -4.83 -7.89 12.23
N VAL A 251 -4.74 -8.19 10.93
CA VAL A 251 -4.94 -9.53 10.38
C VAL A 251 -3.71 -10.04 9.64
N GLU A 252 -3.24 -9.36 8.59
CA GLU A 252 -2.20 -9.94 7.72
C GLU A 252 -0.86 -10.16 8.44
N GLN A 253 -0.39 -9.17 9.20
CA GLN A 253 0.85 -9.25 9.98
C GLN A 253 0.75 -10.31 11.09
N GLU A 254 -0.36 -10.33 11.81
CA GLU A 254 -0.61 -11.26 12.91
C GLU A 254 -0.71 -12.71 12.40
N VAL A 255 -1.42 -12.96 11.29
CA VAL A 255 -1.49 -14.28 10.64
C VAL A 255 -0.12 -14.71 10.13
N GLY A 256 0.62 -13.80 9.49
CA GLY A 256 1.98 -14.05 9.01
C GLY A 256 2.94 -14.44 10.12
N SER A 257 2.98 -13.66 11.21
CA SER A 257 3.81 -13.94 12.38
C SER A 257 3.37 -15.24 13.07
N SER A 258 2.06 -15.44 13.23
CA SER A 258 1.54 -16.56 13.99
C SER A 258 1.72 -17.91 13.29
N THR A 259 1.52 -17.97 11.98
CA THR A 259 1.49 -19.23 11.23
C THR A 259 2.80 -19.52 10.51
N TYR A 260 3.44 -18.50 9.97
CA TYR A 260 4.61 -18.67 9.11
C TYR A 260 5.90 -18.11 9.72
N ALA A 261 5.81 -17.44 10.87
CA ALA A 261 6.89 -16.65 11.46
C ALA A 261 7.50 -15.68 10.42
N PHE A 262 6.67 -15.11 9.56
CA PHE A 262 7.08 -14.19 8.48
C PHE A 262 5.94 -13.29 8.04
N PHE A 263 6.31 -12.06 7.76
CA PHE A 263 5.54 -11.01 7.12
C PHE A 263 6.55 -10.05 6.48
N GLY A 264 6.11 -9.18 5.59
CA GLY A 264 6.98 -8.13 5.05
C GLY A 264 7.30 -7.11 6.14
N PHE A 265 8.58 -6.78 6.33
CA PHE A 265 8.96 -5.65 7.17
C PHE A 265 8.39 -4.37 6.57
N ASN A 266 7.82 -3.48 7.41
CA ASN A 266 7.16 -2.28 6.92
C ASN A 266 8.12 -1.09 6.71
N GLY A 267 9.42 -1.33 6.86
CA GLY A 267 10.45 -0.30 6.69
C GLY A 267 10.72 0.55 7.92
N THR A 268 9.93 0.44 9.00
CA THR A 268 10.02 1.26 10.21
C THR A 268 9.27 0.59 11.38
N ALA A 269 9.47 1.08 12.60
CA ALA A 269 8.88 0.59 13.85
C ALA A 269 9.16 -0.91 14.11
N GLY A 270 10.34 -1.38 13.69
CA GLY A 270 10.77 -2.74 13.93
C GLY A 270 12.22 -2.81 14.41
N VAL A 271 12.45 -3.71 15.37
CA VAL A 271 13.77 -3.99 15.95
C VAL A 271 14.35 -5.22 15.28
N TRP A 272 15.49 -5.05 14.63
CA TRP A 272 16.25 -6.08 13.97
C TRP A 272 17.44 -6.52 14.82
N ARG A 273 17.70 -7.83 14.83
CA ARG A 273 19.00 -8.38 15.22
C ARG A 273 20.02 -8.07 14.13
N ILE A 274 21.10 -7.37 14.48
CA ILE A 274 22.14 -6.98 13.51
C ILE A 274 22.79 -8.22 12.88
N ALA A 275 23.03 -9.28 13.64
CA ALA A 275 23.54 -10.54 13.10
C ALA A 275 22.67 -11.14 11.98
N ALA A 276 21.34 -11.10 12.13
CA ALA A 276 20.41 -11.59 11.11
C ALA A 276 20.40 -10.69 9.87
N LEU A 277 20.47 -9.37 10.08
CA LEU A 277 20.58 -8.39 9.00
C LEU A 277 21.87 -8.62 8.19
N ASN A 278 23.00 -8.85 8.88
CA ASN A 278 24.29 -9.16 8.26
C ASN A 278 24.27 -10.48 7.49
N GLU A 279 23.70 -11.55 8.06
CA GLU A 279 23.58 -12.84 7.36
C GLU A 279 22.69 -12.75 6.10
N ALA A 280 21.67 -11.90 6.13
CA ALA A 280 20.83 -11.62 4.98
C ALA A 280 21.56 -10.81 3.89
N GLY A 281 22.72 -10.21 4.19
CA GLY A 281 23.49 -9.36 3.28
C GLY A 281 23.14 -7.88 3.36
N GLY A 282 22.53 -7.43 4.46
CA GLY A 282 22.21 -6.03 4.74
C GLY A 282 21.15 -5.42 3.83
N TRP A 283 21.12 -4.08 3.80
CA TRP A 283 20.24 -3.30 2.92
C TRP A 283 20.72 -3.37 1.47
N LYS A 284 19.79 -3.62 0.55
CA LYS A 284 20.01 -3.64 -0.89
C LYS A 284 19.08 -2.63 -1.55
N ASP A 285 19.61 -1.85 -2.48
CA ASP A 285 18.94 -0.77 -3.22
C ASP A 285 18.42 -1.20 -4.61
N ARG A 286 18.40 -2.51 -4.88
CA ARG A 286 17.94 -3.08 -6.17
C ARG A 286 16.44 -2.90 -6.46
N THR A 287 15.68 -2.40 -5.50
CA THR A 287 14.23 -2.16 -5.58
C THR A 287 13.83 -1.03 -4.63
N THR A 288 12.68 -0.42 -4.86
CA THR A 288 12.06 0.62 -4.01
C THR A 288 11.41 0.06 -2.73
N VAL A 289 11.56 -1.24 -2.47
CA VAL A 289 11.06 -1.92 -1.26
C VAL A 289 12.19 -2.71 -0.61
N GLU A 290 13.23 -1.98 -0.19
CA GLU A 290 14.42 -2.53 0.46
C GLU A 290 14.09 -3.31 1.73
N ASP A 291 13.02 -2.91 2.40
CA ASP A 291 12.47 -3.48 3.62
C ASP A 291 11.92 -4.89 3.39
N MET A 292 11.09 -5.06 2.36
CA MET A 292 10.53 -6.32 1.95
C MET A 292 11.61 -7.25 1.39
N ASP A 293 12.57 -6.70 0.65
CA ASP A 293 13.71 -7.45 0.13
C ASP A 293 14.54 -8.06 1.27
N LEU A 294 14.86 -7.27 2.30
CA LEU A 294 15.55 -7.74 3.50
C LEU A 294 14.74 -8.80 4.24
N ALA A 295 13.43 -8.55 4.43
CA ALA A 295 12.51 -9.48 5.08
C ALA A 295 12.49 -10.85 4.40
N VAL A 296 12.36 -10.89 3.06
CA VAL A 296 12.35 -12.16 2.31
C VAL A 296 13.71 -12.85 2.45
N ARG A 297 14.82 -12.14 2.23
CA ARG A 297 16.17 -12.72 2.34
C ARG A 297 16.45 -13.30 3.73
N ALA A 298 16.15 -12.56 4.79
CA ALA A 298 16.32 -13.06 6.16
C ALA A 298 15.44 -14.28 6.43
N SER A 299 14.19 -14.30 5.95
CA SER A 299 13.33 -15.47 6.09
C SER A 299 13.86 -16.69 5.32
N LEU A 300 14.45 -16.49 4.14
CA LEU A 300 15.11 -17.56 3.35
C LEU A 300 16.40 -18.10 4.00
N LYS A 301 16.95 -17.38 4.99
CA LYS A 301 18.03 -17.87 5.86
C LYS A 301 17.51 -18.65 7.08
N GLY A 302 16.19 -18.74 7.26
CA GLY A 302 15.55 -19.48 8.36
C GLY A 302 15.19 -18.63 9.58
N TRP A 303 15.41 -17.32 9.52
CA TRP A 303 15.04 -16.39 10.59
C TRP A 303 13.53 -16.25 10.74
N LYS A 304 13.09 -15.99 11.99
CA LYS A 304 11.68 -15.83 12.37
C LYS A 304 11.35 -14.38 12.68
N PHE A 305 10.14 -13.96 12.33
CA PHE A 305 9.62 -12.63 12.63
C PHE A 305 8.44 -12.68 13.61
N LEU A 306 8.45 -11.74 14.55
CA LEU A 306 7.42 -11.55 15.56
C LEU A 306 6.71 -10.22 15.34
N TYR A 307 5.38 -10.26 15.28
CA TYR A 307 4.56 -9.06 15.25
C TYR A 307 3.92 -8.83 16.62
N LEU A 308 3.97 -7.58 17.11
CA LEU A 308 3.42 -7.16 18.39
C LEU A 308 2.33 -6.11 18.16
N GLY A 309 1.11 -6.57 17.88
CA GLY A 309 -0.03 -5.69 17.56
C GLY A 309 -0.50 -4.77 18.69
N ASN A 310 -0.07 -5.02 19.94
CA ASN A 310 -0.36 -4.23 21.14
C ASN A 310 0.65 -3.10 21.40
N ILE A 311 1.78 -3.08 20.70
CA ILE A 311 2.74 -1.97 20.72
C ILE A 311 2.44 -1.11 19.51
N GLN A 312 2.15 0.16 19.74
CA GLN A 312 1.72 1.09 18.70
C GLN A 312 2.72 2.24 18.60
N VAL A 313 3.16 2.55 17.39
CA VAL A 313 4.02 3.70 17.10
C VAL A 313 3.24 4.70 16.26
N LYS A 314 3.19 5.95 16.72
CA LYS A 314 2.43 7.02 16.06
C LYS A 314 3.12 7.42 14.76
N ASN A 315 2.34 7.67 13.71
CA ASN A 315 2.81 8.15 12.41
C ASN A 315 1.72 8.90 11.62
N GLU A 316 2.09 9.49 10.48
CA GLU A 316 1.18 10.27 9.63
C GLU A 316 0.85 9.56 8.31
N LEU A 317 -0.43 9.60 7.93
CA LEU A 317 -0.92 9.22 6.61
C LEU A 317 -0.71 10.36 5.62
N PRO A 318 -0.47 10.07 4.32
CA PRO A 318 -0.50 11.07 3.27
C PRO A 318 -1.85 11.79 3.20
N SER A 319 -1.84 13.09 3.45
CA SER A 319 -3.05 13.92 3.47
C SER A 319 -3.48 14.41 2.09
N THR A 320 -2.54 14.56 1.15
CA THR A 320 -2.81 14.99 -0.23
C THR A 320 -2.93 13.81 -1.18
N LEU A 321 -3.85 13.89 -2.16
CA LEU A 321 -4.04 12.82 -3.15
C LEU A 321 -2.76 12.55 -3.96
N LYS A 322 -1.98 13.60 -4.25
CA LYS A 322 -0.70 13.49 -4.95
C LYS A 322 0.29 12.60 -4.17
N ALA A 323 0.50 12.89 -2.88
CA ALA A 323 1.39 12.12 -2.02
C ALA A 323 0.89 10.67 -1.86
N PHE A 324 -0.41 10.48 -1.68
CA PHE A 324 -1.00 9.15 -1.57
C PHE A 324 -0.80 8.31 -2.85
N ARG A 325 -1.00 8.89 -4.05
CA ARG A 325 -0.78 8.19 -5.33
C ARG A 325 0.67 7.75 -5.52
N TYR A 326 1.65 8.57 -5.15
CA TYR A 326 3.06 8.19 -5.21
C TYR A 326 3.39 7.05 -4.26
N GLN A 327 2.86 7.10 -3.03
CA GLN A 327 3.02 6.02 -2.07
C GLN A 327 2.42 4.71 -2.60
N GLN A 328 1.18 4.73 -3.10
CA GLN A 328 0.51 3.54 -3.63
C GLN A 328 1.19 2.98 -4.87
N HIS A 329 1.72 3.85 -5.74
CA HIS A 329 2.52 3.42 -6.89
C HIS A 329 3.74 2.62 -6.44
N ARG A 330 4.56 3.15 -5.54
CA ARG A 330 5.74 2.47 -4.99
C ARG A 330 5.38 1.15 -4.30
N TRP A 331 4.33 1.17 -3.46
CA TRP A 331 3.90 -0.01 -2.70
C TRP A 331 3.27 -1.12 -3.55
N SER A 332 2.94 -0.84 -4.81
CA SER A 332 2.46 -1.86 -5.77
C SER A 332 3.54 -2.26 -6.76
N CYS A 333 4.31 -1.29 -7.25
CA CYS A 333 5.39 -1.48 -8.21
C CYS A 333 6.58 -2.23 -7.58
N GLY A 334 7.03 -1.80 -6.40
CA GLY A 334 8.18 -2.37 -5.71
C GLY A 334 8.02 -3.86 -5.42
N PRO A 335 6.92 -4.32 -4.78
CA PRO A 335 6.73 -5.74 -4.49
C PRO A 335 6.60 -6.60 -5.74
N ALA A 336 5.97 -6.09 -6.80
CA ALA A 336 5.84 -6.79 -8.08
C ALA A 336 7.21 -7.00 -8.77
N ASN A 337 8.04 -5.94 -8.79
CA ASN A 337 9.41 -6.00 -9.28
C ASN A 337 10.26 -6.97 -8.43
N LEU A 338 10.16 -6.86 -7.10
CA LEU A 338 10.87 -7.74 -6.17
C LEU A 338 10.47 -9.20 -6.39
N PHE A 339 9.19 -9.49 -6.60
CA PHE A 339 8.72 -10.84 -6.86
C PHE A 339 9.42 -11.47 -8.07
N ARG A 340 9.47 -10.74 -9.20
CA ARG A 340 10.17 -11.18 -10.41
C ARG A 340 11.65 -11.45 -10.15
N LYS A 341 12.33 -10.60 -9.38
CA LYS A 341 13.76 -10.75 -9.05
C LYS A 341 14.04 -11.90 -8.08
N MET A 342 13.12 -12.20 -7.17
CA MET A 342 13.31 -13.16 -6.07
C MET A 342 12.76 -14.56 -6.35
N VAL A 343 11.87 -14.74 -7.33
CA VAL A 343 11.17 -16.02 -7.53
C VAL A 343 12.13 -17.20 -7.70
N VAL A 344 13.19 -17.04 -8.49
CA VAL A 344 14.21 -18.09 -8.69
C VAL A 344 15.00 -18.36 -7.41
N GLU A 345 15.38 -17.31 -6.68
CA GLU A 345 16.10 -17.42 -5.41
C GLU A 345 15.24 -18.15 -4.35
N ILE A 346 13.92 -17.90 -4.31
CA ILE A 346 12.99 -18.57 -3.40
C ILE A 346 12.84 -20.05 -3.76
N ILE A 347 12.65 -20.38 -5.04
CA ILE A 347 12.45 -21.77 -5.50
C ILE A 347 13.69 -22.62 -5.20
N THR A 348 14.87 -22.11 -5.54
CA THR A 348 16.15 -22.83 -5.43
C THR A 348 16.71 -22.90 -4.00
N ASN A 349 16.15 -22.16 -3.04
CA ASN A 349 16.65 -22.13 -1.67
C ASN A 349 16.44 -23.47 -0.93
N ASN A 350 17.50 -24.11 -0.42
CA ASN A 350 17.35 -25.40 0.29
C ASN A 350 17.30 -25.29 1.82
N ARG A 351 17.32 -24.07 2.37
CA ARG A 351 17.32 -23.84 3.83
C ARG A 351 15.91 -23.80 4.43
N VAL A 352 14.91 -23.42 3.65
CA VAL A 352 13.51 -23.33 4.10
C VAL A 352 12.65 -24.44 3.51
N THR A 353 11.58 -24.78 4.23
CA THR A 353 10.64 -25.84 3.81
C THR A 353 9.91 -25.47 2.52
N THR A 354 9.51 -26.48 1.74
CA THR A 354 8.72 -26.28 0.51
C THR A 354 7.43 -25.52 0.79
N TRP A 355 6.76 -25.79 1.92
CA TRP A 355 5.56 -25.06 2.33
C TRP A 355 5.80 -23.56 2.51
N LYS A 356 6.94 -23.18 3.11
CA LYS A 356 7.33 -21.78 3.25
C LYS A 356 7.52 -21.12 1.89
N LYS A 357 8.15 -21.80 0.94
CA LYS A 357 8.33 -21.30 -0.44
C LYS A 357 6.99 -21.07 -1.13
N VAL A 358 6.08 -22.06 -1.04
CA VAL A 358 4.73 -21.95 -1.60
C VAL A 358 4.00 -20.77 -0.97
N HIS A 359 4.04 -20.62 0.35
CA HIS A 359 3.44 -19.46 1.02
C HIS A 359 3.99 -18.13 0.52
N VAL A 360 5.32 -17.98 0.43
CA VAL A 360 5.96 -16.73 -0.01
C VAL A 360 5.62 -16.41 -1.48
N ILE A 361 5.67 -17.39 -2.37
CA ILE A 361 5.40 -17.19 -3.80
C ILE A 361 3.91 -16.99 -4.06
N TYR A 362 3.08 -17.94 -3.64
CA TYR A 362 1.65 -17.95 -3.95
C TYR A 362 0.88 -16.92 -3.12
N SER A 363 0.93 -17.05 -1.79
CA SER A 363 0.08 -16.24 -0.91
C SER A 363 0.63 -14.82 -0.75
N PHE A 364 1.90 -14.67 -0.35
CA PHE A 364 2.49 -13.37 -0.05
C PHE A 364 2.72 -12.50 -1.28
N PHE A 365 3.34 -13.01 -2.35
CA PHE A 365 3.59 -12.23 -3.57
C PHE A 365 2.43 -12.28 -4.57
N PHE A 366 2.07 -13.46 -5.06
CA PHE A 366 1.14 -13.57 -6.18
C PHE A 366 -0.28 -13.12 -5.81
N VAL A 367 -0.92 -13.74 -4.81
CA VAL A 367 -2.29 -13.41 -4.44
C VAL A 367 -2.39 -11.99 -3.87
N ARG A 368 -1.58 -11.65 -2.87
CA ARG A 368 -1.73 -10.36 -2.15
C ARG A 368 -1.16 -9.15 -2.88
N LYS A 369 -0.07 -9.28 -3.66
CA LYS A 369 0.60 -8.13 -4.31
C LYS A 369 0.32 -8.03 -5.80
N VAL A 370 -0.14 -9.10 -6.45
CA VAL A 370 -0.47 -9.08 -7.90
C VAL A 370 -1.98 -9.22 -8.11
N VAL A 371 -2.56 -10.37 -7.74
CA VAL A 371 -3.97 -10.68 -8.01
C VAL A 371 -4.91 -9.69 -7.33
N ALA A 372 -4.67 -9.34 -6.06
CA ALA A 372 -5.52 -8.40 -5.32
C ALA A 372 -5.63 -7.02 -6.00
N HIS A 373 -4.54 -6.53 -6.60
CA HIS A 373 -4.52 -5.22 -7.25
C HIS A 373 -5.18 -5.30 -8.63
N ILE A 374 -4.73 -6.25 -9.46
CA ILE A 374 -5.20 -6.42 -10.85
C ILE A 374 -6.68 -6.77 -10.87
N ASN A 375 -7.11 -7.79 -10.11
CA ASN A 375 -8.48 -8.27 -10.18
C ASN A 375 -9.49 -7.21 -9.70
N THR A 376 -9.18 -6.44 -8.65
CA THR A 376 -10.09 -5.41 -8.15
C THR A 376 -10.40 -4.35 -9.21
N PHE A 377 -9.40 -3.87 -9.93
CA PHE A 377 -9.63 -2.89 -11.00
C PHE A 377 -10.22 -3.53 -12.26
N ILE A 378 -9.58 -4.59 -12.77
CA ILE A 378 -9.97 -5.21 -14.05
C ILE A 378 -11.39 -5.78 -13.96
N PHE A 379 -11.73 -6.47 -12.87
CA PHE A 379 -13.04 -7.10 -12.76
C PHE A 379 -14.15 -6.05 -12.57
N TYR A 380 -14.05 -5.19 -11.55
CA TYR A 380 -15.14 -4.30 -11.17
C TYR A 380 -15.24 -3.03 -12.03
N CYS A 381 -14.13 -2.55 -12.61
CA CYS A 381 -14.14 -1.31 -13.38
C CYS A 381 -14.06 -1.50 -14.91
N LEU A 382 -13.68 -2.68 -15.41
CA LEU A 382 -13.57 -2.93 -16.86
C LEU A 382 -14.44 -4.11 -17.33
N VAL A 383 -14.24 -5.31 -16.78
CA VAL A 383 -14.92 -6.53 -17.26
C VAL A 383 -16.40 -6.53 -16.92
N LEU A 384 -16.78 -6.24 -15.67
CA LEU A 384 -18.19 -6.20 -15.26
C LEU A 384 -18.98 -5.13 -16.05
N PRO A 385 -18.52 -3.87 -16.19
CA PRO A 385 -19.17 -2.91 -17.08
C PRO A 385 -19.19 -3.34 -18.56
N ALA A 386 -18.17 -4.02 -19.07
CA ALA A 386 -18.19 -4.52 -20.45
C ALA A 386 -19.29 -5.58 -20.69
N THR A 387 -19.62 -6.40 -19.68
CA THR A 387 -20.72 -7.38 -19.77
C THR A 387 -22.10 -6.74 -19.86
N VAL A 388 -22.26 -5.49 -19.40
CA VAL A 388 -23.49 -4.71 -19.61
C VAL A 388 -23.69 -4.39 -21.10
N LEU A 389 -22.61 -4.05 -21.80
CA LEU A 389 -22.65 -3.74 -23.24
C LEU A 389 -22.78 -5.02 -24.09
N VAL A 390 -22.30 -6.16 -23.59
CA VAL A 390 -22.29 -7.45 -24.26
C VAL A 390 -23.08 -8.47 -23.44
N GLN A 391 -24.41 -8.38 -23.54
CA GLN A 391 -25.35 -9.15 -22.71
C GLN A 391 -25.36 -10.66 -22.96
N ASP A 392 -24.64 -11.13 -23.99
CA ASP A 392 -24.43 -12.56 -24.30
C ASP A 392 -23.46 -13.23 -23.32
N VAL A 393 -22.83 -12.45 -22.43
CA VAL A 393 -21.92 -12.92 -21.38
C VAL A 393 -22.54 -12.61 -20.02
N GLU A 394 -22.95 -13.67 -19.33
CA GLU A 394 -23.49 -13.56 -17.97
C GLU A 394 -22.38 -13.71 -16.92
N VAL A 395 -22.44 -12.88 -15.87
CA VAL A 395 -21.58 -13.00 -14.70
C VAL A 395 -22.42 -13.56 -13.55
N PRO A 396 -21.99 -14.64 -12.87
CA PRO A 396 -22.76 -15.22 -11.79
C PRO A 396 -22.77 -14.31 -10.55
N LYS A 397 -23.92 -14.25 -9.85
CA LYS A 397 -24.17 -13.42 -8.66
C LYS A 397 -23.12 -13.59 -7.55
N TRP A 398 -22.61 -14.80 -7.37
CA TRP A 398 -21.59 -15.06 -6.37
C TRP A 398 -20.29 -14.30 -6.62
N GLY A 399 -19.95 -14.04 -7.88
CA GLY A 399 -18.72 -13.35 -8.26
C GLY A 399 -18.76 -11.86 -7.94
N TYR A 400 -19.86 -11.18 -8.26
CA TYR A 400 -19.96 -9.73 -8.15
C TYR A 400 -20.71 -9.23 -6.90
N VAL A 401 -21.44 -10.09 -6.19
CA VAL A 401 -22.12 -9.73 -4.92
C VAL A 401 -21.49 -10.44 -3.73
N TYR A 402 -21.53 -11.76 -3.70
CA TYR A 402 -21.22 -12.51 -2.47
C TYR A 402 -19.73 -12.45 -2.12
N ILE A 403 -18.82 -12.71 -3.08
CA ILE A 403 -17.38 -12.60 -2.84
C ILE A 403 -16.99 -11.20 -2.33
N PRO A 404 -17.28 -10.09 -3.04
CA PRO A 404 -16.89 -8.76 -2.57
C PRO A 404 -17.56 -8.37 -1.25
N ALA A 405 -18.81 -8.79 -0.99
CA ALA A 405 -19.47 -8.54 0.28
C ALA A 405 -18.75 -9.26 1.45
N ILE A 406 -18.39 -10.53 1.28
CA ILE A 406 -17.65 -11.30 2.29
C ILE A 406 -16.26 -10.70 2.53
N ILE A 407 -15.52 -10.40 1.46
CA ILE A 407 -14.18 -9.79 1.57
C ILE A 407 -14.26 -8.43 2.26
N THR A 408 -15.23 -7.60 1.89
CA THR A 408 -15.46 -6.29 2.51
C THR A 408 -15.77 -6.44 4.00
N LEU A 409 -16.66 -7.37 4.37
CA LEU A 409 -17.02 -7.61 5.76
C LEU A 409 -15.80 -8.06 6.58
N LEU A 410 -15.02 -9.02 6.06
CA LEU A 410 -13.78 -9.49 6.69
C LEU A 410 -12.76 -8.35 6.86
N ASN A 411 -12.64 -7.48 5.86
CA ASN A 411 -11.74 -6.33 5.93
C ASN A 411 -12.20 -5.30 6.98
N SER A 412 -13.50 -5.06 7.10
CA SER A 412 -14.09 -4.08 8.02
C SER A 412 -13.84 -4.38 9.50
N VAL A 413 -13.53 -5.64 9.85
CA VAL A 413 -13.18 -6.06 11.22
C VAL A 413 -11.95 -5.32 11.74
N GLY A 414 -11.05 -4.86 10.86
CA GLY A 414 -9.88 -4.07 11.23
C GLY A 414 -10.22 -2.70 11.83
N THR A 415 -11.33 -2.10 11.40
CA THR A 415 -11.70 -0.71 11.76
C THR A 415 -13.21 -0.55 12.00
N PRO A 416 -13.78 -1.16 13.06
CA PRO A 416 -15.23 -1.15 13.29
C PRO A 416 -15.84 0.25 13.39
N ARG A 417 -15.07 1.23 13.88
CA ARG A 417 -15.49 2.64 14.01
C ARG A 417 -15.89 3.30 12.68
N SER A 418 -15.40 2.77 11.55
CA SER A 418 -15.61 3.32 10.22
C SER A 418 -16.54 2.47 9.35
N PHE A 419 -17.29 1.53 9.96
CA PHE A 419 -18.20 0.63 9.24
C PHE A 419 -19.26 1.38 8.42
N HIS A 420 -19.73 2.53 8.89
CA HIS A 420 -20.68 3.40 8.18
C HIS A 420 -20.11 3.97 6.86
N LEU A 421 -18.79 3.90 6.64
CA LEU A 421 -18.13 4.39 5.43
C LEU A 421 -17.84 3.29 4.39
N LEU A 422 -18.32 2.05 4.60
CA LEU A 422 -17.95 0.91 3.74
C LEU A 422 -18.26 1.13 2.26
N VAL A 423 -19.42 1.71 1.93
CA VAL A 423 -19.79 1.98 0.53
C VAL A 423 -18.79 2.93 -0.11
N TYR A 424 -18.49 4.06 0.54
CA TYR A 424 -17.50 5.02 0.04
C TYR A 424 -16.11 4.40 -0.05
N TRP A 425 -15.74 3.57 0.93
CA TRP A 425 -14.46 2.87 0.94
C TRP A 425 -14.31 1.92 -0.25
N ILE A 426 -15.32 1.10 -0.56
CA ILE A 426 -15.30 0.21 -1.74
C ILE A 426 -15.12 1.02 -3.02
N LEU A 427 -15.92 2.09 -3.20
CA LEU A 427 -15.86 2.92 -4.40
C LEU A 427 -14.48 3.58 -4.55
N PHE A 428 -13.92 4.09 -3.45
CA PHE A 428 -12.60 4.69 -3.43
C PHE A 428 -11.48 3.66 -3.68
N GLU A 429 -11.57 2.48 -3.07
CA GLU A 429 -10.60 1.40 -3.28
C GLU A 429 -10.60 0.89 -4.72
N ASN A 430 -11.73 0.91 -5.42
CA ASN A 430 -11.78 0.62 -6.86
C ASN A 430 -11.01 1.65 -7.70
N VAL A 431 -11.10 2.95 -7.37
CA VAL A 431 -10.28 3.99 -8.02
C VAL A 431 -8.80 3.77 -7.70
N MET A 432 -8.46 3.53 -6.43
CA MET A 432 -7.07 3.28 -6.04
C MET A 432 -6.51 1.97 -6.61
N ALA A 433 -7.35 0.96 -6.85
CA ALA A 433 -6.96 -0.27 -7.53
C ALA A 433 -6.46 -0.01 -8.95
N MET A 434 -6.94 1.03 -9.65
CA MET A 434 -6.37 1.45 -10.93
C MET A 434 -4.90 1.85 -10.79
N HIS A 435 -4.58 2.69 -9.80
CA HIS A 435 -3.21 3.12 -9.52
C HIS A 435 -2.31 1.96 -9.13
N ARG A 436 -2.80 1.05 -8.27
CA ARG A 436 -2.07 -0.14 -7.85
C ARG A 436 -1.87 -1.12 -8.99
N THR A 437 -2.87 -1.32 -9.86
CA THR A 437 -2.76 -2.16 -11.06
C THR A 437 -1.69 -1.62 -12.00
N LYS A 438 -1.72 -0.31 -12.29
CA LYS A 438 -0.69 0.34 -13.10
C LYS A 438 0.71 0.16 -12.50
N GLY A 439 0.86 0.38 -11.18
CA GLY A 439 2.13 0.14 -10.48
C GLY A 439 2.60 -1.31 -10.58
N THR A 440 1.70 -2.27 -10.35
CA THR A 440 1.97 -3.71 -10.41
C THR A 440 2.47 -4.13 -11.81
N ILE A 441 1.78 -3.69 -12.87
CA ILE A 441 2.17 -3.99 -14.26
C ILE A 441 3.55 -3.40 -14.58
N ILE A 442 3.79 -2.14 -14.21
CA ILE A 442 5.10 -1.48 -14.39
C ILE A 442 6.21 -2.26 -13.67
N GLY A 443 5.95 -2.69 -12.44
CA GLY A 443 6.88 -3.50 -11.64
C GLY A 443 7.19 -4.86 -12.26
N LEU A 444 6.18 -5.57 -12.77
CA LEU A 444 6.37 -6.88 -13.42
C LEU A 444 7.13 -6.78 -14.75
N LEU A 445 6.92 -5.69 -15.51
CA LEU A 445 7.52 -5.48 -16.83
C LEU A 445 8.88 -4.77 -16.79
N GLU A 446 9.35 -4.34 -15.60
CA GLU A 446 10.59 -3.56 -15.45
C GLU A 446 10.65 -2.28 -16.34
N ALA A 447 9.52 -1.61 -16.53
CA ALA A 447 9.49 -0.35 -17.29
C ALA A 447 10.25 0.78 -16.57
N SER A 448 10.65 1.83 -17.30
CA SER A 448 11.62 2.86 -16.85
C SER A 448 11.33 3.57 -15.52
N ARG A 449 10.09 3.55 -15.02
CA ARG A 449 9.68 4.21 -13.76
C ARG A 449 9.80 3.33 -12.51
N VAL A 450 10.28 2.09 -12.62
CA VAL A 450 10.30 1.13 -11.50
C VAL A 450 11.19 1.58 -10.32
N ASN A 451 12.24 2.34 -10.61
CA ASN A 451 13.19 2.82 -9.59
C ASN A 451 12.96 4.30 -9.20
N GLU A 452 11.90 4.94 -9.68
CA GLU A 452 11.64 6.35 -9.39
C GLU A 452 11.15 6.52 -7.94
N TRP A 453 12.02 7.04 -7.07
CA TRP A 453 11.66 7.35 -5.69
C TRP A 453 11.23 8.80 -5.56
N ILE A 454 9.93 9.00 -5.40
CA ILE A 454 9.34 10.30 -5.06
C ILE A 454 9.01 10.29 -3.57
N VAL A 455 9.36 11.39 -2.89
CA VAL A 455 9.16 11.58 -1.46
C VAL A 455 7.69 11.86 -1.20
N THR A 456 7.18 11.26 -0.13
CA THR A 456 5.80 11.45 0.30
C THR A 456 5.79 12.57 1.33
N GLU A 457 5.45 13.79 0.89
CA GLU A 457 5.40 14.97 1.75
C GLU A 457 4.53 14.73 3.00
N LYS A 458 5.03 15.20 4.14
CA LYS A 458 4.40 15.14 5.46
C LYS A 458 4.02 16.54 5.90
N LEU A 459 2.93 16.66 6.65
CA LEU A 459 2.39 17.96 7.07
C LEU A 459 2.66 18.27 8.54
N GLY A 460 3.16 17.31 9.33
CA GLY A 460 3.48 17.50 10.74
C GLY A 460 2.24 17.68 11.60
N ASP A 461 1.12 17.05 11.28
CA ASP A 461 -0.12 17.12 12.04
C ASP A 461 -0.01 16.62 13.49
N ALA A 462 0.99 15.78 13.81
CA ALA A 462 1.30 15.42 15.19
C ALA A 462 1.72 16.63 16.06
N SER A 463 2.19 17.72 15.45
CA SER A 463 2.67 18.93 16.13
C SER A 463 1.55 19.87 16.61
N LYS A 464 0.30 19.67 16.18
CA LYS A 464 -0.83 20.53 16.56
C LYS A 464 -1.33 20.13 17.96
N PRO A 465 -1.11 20.93 19.02
CA PRO A 465 -1.82 20.69 20.27
C PRO A 465 -3.33 20.75 20.00
N LYS A 466 -4.11 19.89 20.65
CA LYS A 466 -5.58 20.00 20.67
C LYS A 466 -5.98 21.27 21.43
N SER A 467 -5.80 22.44 20.83
CA SER A 467 -6.48 23.65 21.30
C SER A 467 -7.88 23.66 20.70
N THR A 468 -8.86 23.69 21.59
CA THR A 468 -10.28 23.88 21.31
C THR A 468 -10.52 25.35 20.94
N ASP A 469 -9.87 25.86 19.90
CA ASP A 469 -10.13 27.22 19.43
C ASP A 469 -11.06 27.20 18.24
N LEU A 470 -12.24 27.80 18.43
CA LEU A 470 -13.12 28.24 17.37
C LEU A 470 -12.33 29.13 16.41
N ARG A 471 -11.77 28.56 15.34
CA ARG A 471 -11.25 29.36 14.24
C ARG A 471 -12.41 29.86 13.41
N THR A 472 -12.67 31.16 13.53
CA THR A 472 -13.39 32.00 12.57
C THR A 472 -12.89 31.68 11.15
N PRO A 473 -13.78 31.51 10.15
CA PRO A 473 -13.36 31.14 8.82
C PRO A 473 -12.67 32.33 8.16
N LEU A 474 -11.34 32.28 8.06
CA LEU A 474 -10.61 33.12 7.12
C LEU A 474 -10.99 32.65 5.72
N ILE A 475 -11.83 33.45 5.06
CA ILE A 475 -12.17 33.34 3.64
C ILE A 475 -10.89 33.60 2.85
N ALA A 476 -10.10 32.55 2.63
CA ALA A 476 -9.06 32.53 1.62
C ALA A 476 -9.71 32.12 0.29
N THR A 477 -9.67 33.01 -0.69
CA THR A 477 -10.19 32.73 -2.04
C THR A 477 -9.37 31.58 -2.66
N PRO A 478 -10.02 30.48 -3.10
CA PRO A 478 -9.30 29.40 -3.74
C PRO A 478 -8.91 29.86 -5.15
N ARG A 479 -7.63 30.16 -5.36
CA ARG A 479 -7.09 30.26 -6.73
C ARG A 479 -7.17 28.87 -7.36
N LEU A 480 -8.21 28.67 -8.15
CA LEU A 480 -8.51 27.46 -8.93
C LEU A 480 -7.44 27.26 -10.03
N ARG A 481 -6.27 26.70 -9.68
CA ARG A 481 -5.39 26.05 -10.67
C ARG A 481 -6.01 24.71 -11.06
N ILE A 482 -6.98 24.75 -11.97
CA ILE A 482 -7.71 23.56 -12.46
C ILE A 482 -6.80 22.65 -13.31
N GLY A 483 -5.88 23.22 -14.10
CA GLY A 483 -5.08 22.47 -15.08
C GLY A 483 -4.10 21.44 -14.48
N GLU A 484 -3.52 21.70 -13.31
CA GLU A 484 -2.57 20.78 -12.65
C GLU A 484 -3.26 19.66 -11.85
N ARG A 485 -4.60 19.73 -11.70
CA ARG A 485 -5.40 18.86 -10.84
C ARG A 485 -6.22 17.81 -11.58
N VAL A 486 -6.34 17.94 -12.91
CA VAL A 486 -7.16 17.04 -13.71
C VAL A 486 -6.39 15.76 -14.04
N LEU A 487 -6.94 14.63 -13.59
CA LEU A 487 -6.40 13.30 -13.81
C LEU A 487 -7.19 12.62 -14.94
N MET A 488 -6.66 12.73 -16.17
CA MET A 488 -7.35 12.34 -17.40
C MET A 488 -7.72 10.84 -17.45
N TRP A 489 -6.93 9.97 -16.85
CA TRP A 489 -7.21 8.53 -16.85
C TRP A 489 -8.43 8.19 -16.00
N GLU A 490 -8.54 8.82 -14.83
CA GLU A 490 -9.65 8.71 -13.89
C GLU A 490 -10.92 9.24 -14.54
N LEU A 491 -10.86 10.39 -15.22
CA LEU A 491 -11.98 10.92 -16.00
C LEU A 491 -12.39 10.00 -17.15
N GLY A 492 -11.44 9.41 -17.86
CA GLY A 492 -11.71 8.46 -18.95
C GLY A 492 -12.43 7.21 -18.47
N VAL A 493 -11.97 6.60 -17.36
CA VAL A 493 -12.65 5.46 -16.74
C VAL A 493 -14.03 5.87 -16.20
N GLY A 494 -14.13 7.05 -15.57
CA GLY A 494 -15.41 7.61 -15.12
C GLY A 494 -16.43 7.76 -16.26
N MET A 495 -16.00 8.27 -17.41
CA MET A 495 -16.84 8.41 -18.60
C MET A 495 -17.25 7.05 -19.17
N TYR A 496 -16.32 6.09 -19.24
CA TYR A 496 -16.63 4.72 -19.66
C TYR A 496 -17.70 4.07 -18.77
N LEU A 497 -17.55 4.17 -17.45
CA LEU A 497 -18.51 3.65 -16.48
C LEU A 497 -19.87 4.35 -16.58
N LEU A 498 -19.87 5.66 -16.79
CA LEU A 498 -21.08 6.45 -16.99
C LEU A 498 -21.85 5.96 -18.22
N LEU A 499 -21.17 5.78 -19.35
CA LEU A 499 -21.76 5.27 -20.59
C LEU A 499 -22.34 3.85 -20.40
N CYS A 500 -21.61 2.96 -19.71
CA CYS A 500 -22.12 1.64 -19.37
C CYS A 500 -23.36 1.73 -18.46
N GLY A 501 -23.37 2.62 -17.46
CA GLY A 501 -24.51 2.83 -16.57
C GLY A 501 -25.75 3.34 -17.31
N VAL A 502 -25.58 4.31 -18.22
CA VAL A 502 -26.67 4.80 -19.09
C VAL A 502 -27.20 3.67 -19.96
N TYR A 503 -26.32 2.88 -20.56
CA TYR A 503 -26.75 1.73 -21.37
C TYR A 503 -27.54 0.70 -20.54
N ASP A 504 -27.09 0.40 -19.31
CA ASP A 504 -27.76 -0.54 -18.41
C ASP A 504 -29.17 -0.09 -17.99
N ILE A 505 -29.44 1.21 -17.89
CA ILE A 505 -30.81 1.71 -17.64
C ILE A 505 -31.75 1.26 -18.76
N PHE A 506 -31.34 1.43 -20.02
CA PHE A 506 -32.23 1.24 -21.16
C PHE A 506 -32.33 -0.22 -21.60
N PHE A 507 -31.22 -0.96 -21.49
CA PHE A 507 -31.11 -2.30 -22.06
C PHE A 507 -30.76 -3.37 -21.01
N GLY A 508 -30.28 -2.98 -19.83
CA GLY A 508 -29.72 -3.89 -18.83
C GLY A 508 -30.72 -4.83 -18.19
N LYS A 509 -30.26 -6.04 -17.86
CA LYS A 509 -31.07 -7.08 -17.19
C LYS A 509 -30.85 -7.15 -15.67
N ASN A 510 -29.69 -6.70 -15.19
CA ASN A 510 -29.20 -6.97 -13.84
C ASN A 510 -29.11 -5.72 -12.94
N GLN A 511 -29.56 -4.56 -13.42
CA GLN A 511 -29.59 -3.28 -12.67
C GLN A 511 -28.22 -2.88 -12.08
N PHE A 512 -27.14 -3.12 -12.83
CA PHE A 512 -25.79 -2.70 -12.46
C PHE A 512 -25.61 -1.18 -12.44
N TYR A 513 -26.51 -0.42 -13.09
CA TYR A 513 -26.45 1.04 -13.21
C TYR A 513 -26.24 1.76 -11.86
N ILE A 514 -26.80 1.25 -10.75
CA ILE A 514 -26.62 1.86 -9.42
C ILE A 514 -25.15 1.88 -9.04
N PHE A 515 -24.47 0.73 -9.13
CA PHE A 515 -23.04 0.63 -8.85
C PHE A 515 -22.23 1.45 -9.87
N LEU A 516 -22.57 1.36 -11.16
CA LEU A 516 -21.83 2.05 -12.22
C LEU A 516 -21.87 3.57 -12.08
N PHE A 517 -23.02 4.17 -11.74
CA PHE A 517 -23.11 5.60 -11.51
C PHE A 517 -22.36 6.05 -10.26
N LEU A 518 -22.51 5.32 -9.14
CA LEU A 518 -21.76 5.65 -7.93
C LEU A 518 -20.25 5.55 -8.15
N GLN A 519 -19.81 4.54 -8.90
CA GLN A 519 -18.40 4.37 -9.25
C GLN A 519 -17.93 5.47 -10.22
N ALA A 520 -18.71 5.82 -11.25
CA ALA A 520 -18.41 6.90 -12.17
C ALA A 520 -18.27 8.25 -11.45
N ILE A 521 -19.22 8.59 -10.57
CA ILE A 521 -19.17 9.79 -9.72
C ILE A 521 -17.88 9.82 -8.90
N THR A 522 -17.51 8.69 -8.28
CA THR A 522 -16.27 8.61 -7.48
C THR A 522 -15.02 8.81 -8.35
N PHE A 523 -14.97 8.24 -9.55
CA PHE A 523 -13.89 8.48 -10.52
C PHE A 523 -13.81 9.95 -10.95
N PHE A 524 -14.95 10.63 -11.16
CA PHE A 524 -14.96 12.06 -11.48
C PHE A 524 -14.48 12.92 -10.30
N ILE A 525 -14.94 12.64 -9.07
CA ILE A 525 -14.50 13.35 -7.86
C ILE A 525 -12.98 13.26 -7.70
N VAL A 526 -12.40 12.05 -7.82
CA VAL A 526 -10.94 11.86 -7.78
C VAL A 526 -10.27 12.50 -9.00
N GLY A 527 -10.87 12.35 -10.18
CA GLY A 527 -10.35 12.85 -11.45
C GLY A 527 -10.24 14.38 -11.53
N PHE A 528 -11.12 15.11 -10.87
CA PHE A 528 -11.02 16.58 -10.73
C PHE A 528 -10.17 17.02 -9.52
N GLY A 529 -9.64 16.08 -8.73
CA GLY A 529 -8.81 16.38 -7.58
C GLY A 529 -9.59 16.91 -6.37
N TYR A 530 -10.83 16.47 -6.17
CA TYR A 530 -11.67 16.84 -5.02
C TYR A 530 -11.44 15.97 -3.76
N VAL A 531 -10.28 15.31 -3.66
CA VAL A 531 -9.95 14.36 -2.60
C VAL A 531 -8.62 14.69 -1.94
N GLY A 532 -8.55 14.50 -0.62
CA GLY A 532 -7.40 14.86 0.21
C GLY A 532 -7.46 16.32 0.68
N THR A 533 -6.47 16.73 1.48
CA THR A 533 -6.36 18.10 1.95
C THR A 533 -5.77 19.01 0.88
N TYR A 534 -6.28 20.25 0.85
CA TYR A 534 -5.75 21.30 0.02
C TYR A 534 -4.68 22.04 0.80
N VAL A 535 -3.42 21.81 0.46
CA VAL A 535 -2.32 22.65 0.91
C VAL A 535 -2.18 23.79 -0.10
N PRO A 536 -2.42 25.06 0.29
CA PRO A 536 -2.06 26.19 -0.55
C PRO A 536 -0.55 26.15 -0.75
N SER A 537 -0.10 26.03 -2.00
CA SER A 537 1.31 26.11 -2.39
C SER A 537 1.84 27.53 -2.30
#